data_AF-A0A1H5QNG9-F1
#
_entry.id   AF-A0A1H5QNG9-F1
#
_cell.length_a   1.000
_cell.length_b   1.000
_cell.length_c   1.000
_cell.angle_alpha   90.00
_cell.angle_beta   90.00
_cell.angle_gamma   90.00
#
_symmetry.space_group_name_H-M   'P 1'
#
loop_
_entity.id
_entity.type
_entity.pdbx_description
1 polymer ?
#
loop_
_entity_poly.entity_id
_entity_poly.type
_entity_poly.pdbx_seq_one_letter_code
_entity_poly.pdbx_strand_id
1 'polypeptide(L)'
;MSFREDLQSKEPEFIGDPLIAESMIKGESAALSALRPDVVLHGFWPPASIASRMLGIPTICFLSLPMHPDTLMSRNFLRDIPDPAKLLTYLPRPVRRRLAALIPRRAIAAVPMFAQRNIRVGAERAGWEGVPLQHIWDMLSADLTIVNDLPDFYEDVRLPLGFRLTGPLFASAAGDEEIELGIAALFGPRERRPKVLCTMGSSAKPEQLLAAVAALTGGVARDWNSVIVVPPAICPLELVRRHVGDAEHVYLTDRFVPAPLVNELADVVVSHGGQGTVQTAVSTGTPVVGFGVQTEQQLNLDRVVEAGAGIRLPIHRWKPAAIRRAVNKVLTEPAYEERARLLQRRFAAVDGRTAAGREIWHWLVDEDRTASRHVRQAMHKGAGTSKPKGSLGAVLDGT
;
A
#
# COMPACT_ATOMS: atom_id res chain seq x y z
N MET A 1 11.91 3.01 -18.10
CA MET A 1 12.33 3.69 -16.87
C MET A 1 11.33 3.36 -15.78
N SER A 2 11.81 2.97 -14.61
CA SER A 2 10.98 2.69 -13.43
C SER A 2 10.91 3.92 -12.52
N PHE A 3 9.86 4.04 -11.70
CA PHE A 3 9.74 5.17 -10.76
C PHE A 3 10.95 5.32 -9.83
N ARG A 4 11.64 4.21 -9.50
CA ARG A 4 12.84 4.23 -8.66
C ARG A 4 14.03 4.89 -9.35
N GLU A 5 14.11 4.77 -10.68
CA GLU A 5 15.14 5.44 -11.47
C GLU A 5 14.84 6.94 -11.55
N ASP A 6 13.59 7.30 -11.83
CA ASP A 6 13.16 8.69 -11.95
C ASP A 6 13.31 9.46 -10.62
N LEU A 7 12.93 8.83 -9.51
CA LEU A 7 13.06 9.42 -8.16
C LEU A 7 14.43 9.16 -7.51
N GLN A 8 15.30 8.40 -8.18
CA GLN A 8 16.58 7.90 -7.67
C GLN A 8 16.47 7.26 -6.26
N SER A 9 15.35 6.61 -5.95
CA SER A 9 15.02 6.13 -4.60
C SER A 9 16.14 5.27 -4.00
N LYS A 10 16.52 5.57 -2.75
CA LYS A 10 17.58 4.85 -2.01
C LYS A 10 17.11 4.62 -0.59
N GLU A 11 16.95 3.37 -0.17
CA GLU A 11 16.47 3.05 1.18
C GLU A 11 17.25 3.82 2.25
N PRO A 12 16.56 4.51 3.19
CA PRO A 12 15.11 4.51 3.45
C PRO A 12 14.29 5.56 2.66
N GLU A 13 14.93 6.38 1.83
CA GLU A 13 14.35 7.55 1.16
C GLU A 13 13.55 7.17 -0.10
N PHE A 14 12.32 7.67 -0.17
CA PHE A 14 11.43 7.58 -1.32
C PHE A 14 11.95 8.41 -2.49
N ILE A 15 12.43 9.64 -2.23
CA ILE A 15 13.13 10.48 -3.20
C ILE A 15 14.60 10.50 -2.81
N GLY A 16 15.48 10.04 -3.69
CA GLY A 16 16.89 9.80 -3.37
C GLY A 16 17.76 11.05 -3.28
N ASP A 17 17.27 12.20 -3.73
CA ASP A 17 18.00 13.46 -3.74
C ASP A 17 17.09 14.63 -3.32
N PRO A 18 17.49 15.48 -2.37
CA PRO A 18 16.74 16.67 -1.98
C PRO A 18 16.51 17.67 -3.12
N LEU A 19 17.39 17.75 -4.12
CA LEU A 19 17.21 18.61 -5.31
C LEU A 19 16.09 18.09 -6.21
N ILE A 20 15.94 16.77 -6.32
CA ILE A 20 14.80 16.17 -7.03
C ILE A 20 13.51 16.51 -6.27
N ALA A 21 13.49 16.35 -4.94
CA ALA A 21 12.34 16.71 -4.13
C ALA A 21 11.97 18.19 -4.24
N GLU A 22 12.95 19.10 -4.18
CA GLU A 22 12.76 20.54 -4.39
C GLU A 22 12.16 20.82 -5.78
N SER A 23 12.74 20.23 -6.83
CA SER A 23 12.28 20.41 -8.21
C SER A 23 10.82 19.95 -8.38
N MET A 24 10.48 18.79 -7.83
CA MET A 24 9.11 18.27 -7.86
C MET A 24 8.14 19.19 -7.12
N ILE A 25 8.46 19.64 -5.91
CA ILE A 25 7.60 20.53 -5.13
C ILE A 25 7.40 21.88 -5.86
N LYS A 26 8.47 22.44 -6.45
CA LYS A 26 8.38 23.67 -7.25
C LYS A 26 7.54 23.47 -8.51
N GLY A 27 7.72 22.35 -9.20
CA GLY A 27 6.94 21.98 -10.38
C GLY A 27 5.44 21.84 -10.08
N GLU A 28 5.10 21.10 -9.02
CA GLU A 28 3.73 20.96 -8.52
C GLU A 28 3.16 22.34 -8.14
N SER A 29 3.93 23.17 -7.42
CA SER A 29 3.49 24.52 -7.03
C SER A 29 3.21 25.41 -8.25
N ALA A 30 4.06 25.35 -9.27
CA ALA A 30 3.85 26.10 -10.52
C ALA A 30 2.60 25.62 -11.27
N ALA A 31 2.41 24.30 -11.38
CA ALA A 31 1.23 23.71 -12.02
C ALA A 31 -0.06 24.09 -11.28
N LEU A 32 -0.07 23.96 -9.95
CA LEU A 32 -1.22 24.32 -9.12
C LEU A 32 -1.54 25.82 -9.17
N SER A 33 -0.52 26.68 -9.23
CA SER A 33 -0.72 28.13 -9.40
C SER A 33 -1.32 28.50 -10.75
N ALA A 34 -0.96 27.76 -11.81
CA ALA A 34 -1.51 27.96 -13.14
C ALA A 34 -2.95 27.44 -13.27
N LEU A 35 -3.21 26.24 -12.74
CA LEU A 35 -4.51 25.57 -12.82
C LEU A 35 -5.55 26.16 -11.86
N ARG A 36 -5.11 26.70 -10.71
CA ARG A 36 -5.95 27.24 -9.62
C ARG A 36 -7.10 26.31 -9.23
N PRO A 37 -6.83 25.04 -8.87
CA PRO A 37 -7.89 24.11 -8.49
C PRO A 37 -8.52 24.50 -7.14
N ASP A 38 -9.82 24.23 -6.99
CA ASP A 38 -10.52 24.40 -5.71
C ASP A 38 -10.06 23.42 -4.63
N VAL A 39 -9.66 22.21 -5.06
CA VAL A 39 -9.20 21.09 -4.23
C VAL A 39 -8.21 20.23 -5.03
N VAL A 40 -7.19 19.69 -4.35
CA VAL A 40 -6.24 18.73 -4.93
C VAL A 40 -6.48 17.34 -4.37
N LEU A 41 -6.70 16.37 -5.26
CA LEU A 41 -6.77 14.95 -4.90
C LEU A 41 -5.39 14.32 -5.13
N HIS A 42 -4.86 13.61 -4.14
CA HIS A 42 -3.58 12.91 -4.27
C HIS A 42 -3.58 11.58 -3.51
N GLY A 43 -2.67 10.67 -3.89
CA GLY A 43 -2.42 9.44 -3.15
C GLY A 43 -1.27 9.58 -2.16
N PHE A 44 -0.48 8.52 -2.02
CA PHE A 44 0.84 8.56 -1.40
C PHE A 44 1.81 9.38 -2.26
N TRP A 45 1.71 10.71 -2.19
CA TRP A 45 2.53 11.63 -2.98
C TRP A 45 2.85 12.91 -2.19
N PRO A 46 3.93 12.89 -1.38
CA PRO A 46 4.34 14.02 -0.56
C PRO A 46 4.51 15.36 -1.29
N PRO A 47 5.10 15.41 -2.51
CA PRO A 47 5.28 16.69 -3.21
C PRO A 47 3.98 17.45 -3.46
N ALA A 48 2.90 16.76 -3.89
CA ALA A 48 1.60 17.40 -4.12
C ALA A 48 0.96 17.90 -2.82
N SER A 49 1.02 17.13 -1.72
CA SER A 49 0.50 17.58 -0.42
C SER A 49 1.24 18.83 0.07
N ILE A 50 2.57 18.84 -0.02
CA ILE A 50 3.41 19.96 0.42
C ILE A 50 3.13 21.19 -0.44
N ALA A 51 3.17 21.06 -1.77
CA ALA A 51 2.92 22.16 -2.71
C ALA A 51 1.52 22.76 -2.54
N SER A 52 0.48 21.92 -2.41
CA SER A 52 -0.89 22.39 -2.19
C SER A 52 -1.01 23.19 -0.89
N ARG A 53 -0.41 22.71 0.20
CA ARG A 53 -0.40 23.39 1.50
C ARG A 53 0.39 24.70 1.48
N MET A 54 1.51 24.78 0.74
CA MET A 54 2.24 26.03 0.52
C MET A 54 1.37 27.10 -0.14
N LEU A 55 0.49 26.69 -1.05
CA LEU A 55 -0.45 27.57 -1.76
C LEU A 55 -1.78 27.77 -1.01
N GLY A 56 -1.99 27.12 0.13
CA GLY A 56 -3.25 27.16 0.87
C GLY A 56 -4.42 26.48 0.16
N ILE A 57 -4.15 25.58 -0.79
CA ILE A 57 -5.16 24.83 -1.51
C ILE A 57 -5.54 23.59 -0.69
N PRO A 58 -6.84 23.35 -0.43
CA PRO A 58 -7.30 22.18 0.29
C PRO A 58 -6.95 20.87 -0.40
N THR A 59 -6.70 19.82 0.37
CA THR A 59 -6.38 18.51 -0.20
C THR A 59 -7.22 17.35 0.33
N ILE A 60 -7.43 16.37 -0.54
CA ILE A 60 -8.01 15.07 -0.21
C ILE A 60 -6.97 13.98 -0.54
N CYS A 61 -6.57 13.20 0.46
CA CYS A 61 -5.57 12.15 0.33
C CYS A 61 -6.23 10.76 0.29
N PHE A 62 -5.84 9.91 -0.66
CA PHE A 62 -6.25 8.50 -0.71
C PHE A 62 -5.10 7.60 -0.29
N LEU A 63 -5.31 6.76 0.72
CA LEU A 63 -4.30 5.85 1.25
C LEU A 63 -4.84 4.43 1.41
N SER A 64 -3.97 3.45 1.21
CA SER A 64 -4.25 2.04 1.50
C SER A 64 -4.38 1.74 2.99
N LEU A 65 -3.74 2.57 3.82
CA LEU A 65 -3.70 2.42 5.26
C LEU A 65 -3.90 3.79 5.92
N PRO A 66 -4.45 3.86 7.14
CA PRO A 66 -4.48 5.09 7.92
C PRO A 66 -3.08 5.41 8.44
N MET A 67 -2.26 6.05 7.61
CA MET A 67 -0.88 6.40 7.94
C MET A 67 -0.81 7.58 8.90
N HIS A 68 -1.09 7.31 10.17
CA HIS A 68 -1.01 8.30 11.24
C HIS A 68 -0.46 7.67 12.52
N PRO A 69 0.34 8.38 13.35
CA PRO A 69 0.87 7.87 14.60
C PRO A 69 -0.18 7.18 15.48
N ASP A 70 -1.32 7.83 15.74
CA ASP A 70 -2.41 7.27 16.57
C ASP A 70 -2.92 5.91 16.08
N THR A 71 -2.88 5.68 14.77
CA THR A 71 -3.31 4.45 14.13
C THR A 71 -2.18 3.42 14.08
N LEU A 72 -1.01 3.79 13.54
CA LEU A 72 0.15 2.92 13.39
C LEU A 72 0.68 2.40 14.74
N MET A 73 0.48 3.18 15.80
CA MET A 73 0.87 2.85 17.18
C MET A 73 -0.24 2.14 17.98
N SER A 74 -1.39 1.86 17.36
CA SER A 74 -2.44 1.07 18.01
C SER A 74 -1.98 -0.37 18.19
N ARG A 75 -2.39 -0.99 19.32
CA ARG A 75 -1.89 -2.30 19.76
C ARG A 75 -2.12 -3.42 18.74
N ASN A 76 -3.17 -3.29 17.94
CA ASN A 76 -3.61 -4.28 16.97
C ASN A 76 -3.32 -3.86 15.52
N PHE A 77 -2.54 -2.80 15.27
CA PHE A 77 -2.22 -2.39 13.90
C PHE A 77 -1.35 -3.43 13.20
N LEU A 78 -0.24 -3.83 13.84
CA LEU A 78 0.59 -4.92 13.36
C LEU A 78 -0.07 -6.26 13.68
N ARG A 79 -0.39 -7.02 12.64
CA ARG A 79 -1.07 -8.32 12.73
C ARG A 79 -0.11 -9.50 12.86
N ASP A 80 1.16 -9.31 12.50
CA ASP A 80 2.24 -10.27 12.69
C ASP A 80 3.57 -9.49 12.85
N ILE A 81 4.65 -10.21 13.15
CA ILE A 81 5.98 -9.62 13.27
C ILE A 81 6.47 -9.16 11.89
N PRO A 82 7.00 -7.93 11.77
CA PRO A 82 7.61 -7.45 10.53
C PRO A 82 8.78 -8.32 10.09
N ASP A 83 8.88 -8.58 8.79
CA ASP A 83 9.95 -9.42 8.22
C ASP A 83 11.40 -9.00 8.56
N PRO A 84 11.74 -7.71 8.75
CA PRO A 84 13.06 -7.31 9.24
C PRO A 84 13.47 -7.94 10.58
N ALA A 85 12.51 -8.29 11.45
CA ALA A 85 12.76 -9.02 12.70
C ALA A 85 12.91 -10.53 12.45
N LYS A 86 13.83 -10.88 11.54
CA LYS A 86 14.02 -12.22 10.96
C LYS A 86 14.01 -13.36 11.98
N LEU A 87 14.72 -13.23 13.10
CA LEU A 87 14.80 -14.29 14.11
C LEU A 87 13.44 -14.64 14.71
N LEU A 88 12.57 -13.65 14.90
CA LEU A 88 11.26 -13.86 15.50
C LEU A 88 10.25 -14.46 14.52
N THR A 89 10.47 -14.30 13.21
CA THR A 89 9.61 -14.91 12.17
C THR A 89 9.64 -16.44 12.16
N TYR A 90 10.61 -17.08 12.84
CA TYR A 90 10.68 -18.53 13.02
C TYR A 90 9.69 -19.06 14.05
N LEU A 91 9.17 -18.21 14.95
CA LEU A 91 8.25 -18.62 15.99
C LEU A 91 6.86 -18.97 15.42
N PRO A 92 6.07 -19.83 16.11
CA PRO A 92 4.68 -20.08 15.75
C PRO A 92 3.86 -18.80 15.71
N ARG A 93 2.93 -18.69 14.75
CA ARG A 93 2.12 -17.47 14.53
C ARG A 93 1.43 -16.94 15.80
N PRO A 94 0.83 -17.76 16.69
CA PRO A 94 0.22 -17.24 17.92
C PRO A 94 1.22 -16.51 18.82
N VAL A 95 2.47 -16.98 18.86
CA VAL A 95 3.55 -16.33 19.62
C VAL A 95 3.95 -15.02 18.92
N ARG A 96 4.10 -15.05 17.59
CA ARG A 96 4.44 -13.84 16.82
C ARG A 96 3.42 -12.72 16.99
N ARG A 97 2.12 -13.04 16.94
CA ARG A 97 1.03 -12.08 17.19
C ARG A 97 1.13 -11.43 18.57
N ARG A 98 1.39 -12.24 19.61
CA ARG A 98 1.58 -11.72 20.98
C ARG A 98 2.78 -10.80 21.06
N LEU A 99 3.90 -11.15 20.42
CA LEU A 99 5.09 -10.31 20.40
C LEU A 99 4.90 -9.02 19.60
N ALA A 100 4.19 -9.06 18.46
CA ALA A 100 3.86 -7.87 17.67
C ALA A 100 3.06 -6.86 18.50
N ALA A 101 2.11 -7.34 19.31
CA ALA A 101 1.32 -6.50 20.23
C ALA A 101 2.13 -5.90 21.39
N LEU A 102 3.39 -6.32 21.60
CA LEU A 102 4.29 -5.79 22.62
C LEU A 102 5.33 -4.82 22.05
N ILE A 103 5.39 -4.63 20.72
CA ILE A 103 6.34 -3.71 20.09
C ILE A 103 6.05 -2.28 20.60
N PRO A 104 7.03 -1.60 21.24
CA PRO A 104 6.81 -0.26 21.77
C PRO A 104 6.47 0.73 20.66
N ARG A 105 5.47 1.59 20.90
CA ARG A 105 5.01 2.62 19.96
C ARG A 105 6.13 3.51 19.41
N ARG A 106 7.07 3.91 20.28
CA ARG A 106 8.23 4.72 19.92
C ARG A 106 9.18 4.01 18.95
N ALA A 107 9.26 2.68 19.00
CA ALA A 107 10.09 1.91 18.09
C ALA A 107 9.54 1.94 16.65
N ILE A 108 8.21 2.00 16.48
CA ILE A 108 7.56 2.14 15.17
C ILE A 108 7.89 3.52 14.58
N ALA A 109 7.76 4.61 15.34
CA ALA A 109 8.10 5.94 14.85
C ALA A 109 9.60 6.13 14.53
N ALA A 110 10.46 5.35 15.20
CA ALA A 110 11.90 5.39 14.98
C ALA A 110 12.35 4.62 13.72
N VAL A 111 11.44 3.93 13.01
CA VAL A 111 11.82 3.22 11.78
C VAL A 111 12.26 4.25 10.72
N PRO A 112 13.49 4.15 10.19
CA PRO A 112 14.03 5.15 9.26
C PRO A 112 13.17 5.40 8.02
N MET A 113 12.40 4.39 7.56
CA MET A 113 11.49 4.53 6.43
C MET A 113 10.43 5.62 6.61
N PHE A 114 10.09 5.99 7.85
CA PHE A 114 9.15 7.07 8.11
C PHE A 114 9.82 8.44 8.12
N ALA A 115 11.13 8.51 8.38
CA ALA A 115 11.92 9.73 8.35
C ALA A 115 12.44 9.98 6.93
N GLN A 116 11.70 10.76 6.14
CA GLN A 116 12.01 11.07 4.74
C GLN A 116 12.80 12.38 4.63
N ARG A 117 14.09 12.33 4.94
CA ARG A 117 14.94 13.52 5.10
C ARG A 117 15.06 14.31 3.81
N ASN A 118 15.18 13.64 2.67
CA ASN A 118 15.37 14.31 1.39
C ASN A 118 14.14 15.13 0.99
N ILE A 119 12.94 14.61 1.25
CA ILE A 119 11.69 15.34 1.04
C ILE A 119 11.63 16.57 1.94
N ARG A 120 11.96 16.43 3.24
CA ARG A 120 12.00 17.56 4.17
C ARG A 120 12.95 18.67 3.69
N VAL A 121 14.18 18.31 3.33
CA VAL A 121 15.20 19.29 2.86
C VAL A 121 14.77 19.91 1.53
N GLY A 122 14.19 19.12 0.62
CA GLY A 122 13.65 19.64 -0.64
C GLY A 122 12.49 20.63 -0.42
N ALA A 123 11.62 20.35 0.54
CA ALA A 123 10.52 21.24 0.93
C ALA A 123 11.04 22.55 1.55
N GLU A 124 12.00 22.48 2.47
CA GLU A 124 12.67 23.66 3.05
C GLU A 124 13.28 24.54 1.95
N ARG A 125 13.98 23.94 0.98
CA ARG A 125 14.55 24.65 -0.18
C ARG A 125 13.50 25.21 -1.14
N ALA A 126 12.34 24.57 -1.22
CA ALA A 126 11.21 25.06 -2.00
C ALA A 126 10.47 26.22 -1.32
N GLY A 127 10.77 26.53 -0.05
CA GLY A 127 10.14 27.60 0.71
C GLY A 127 9.03 27.14 1.66
N TRP A 128 9.08 25.90 2.17
CA TRP A 128 8.16 25.43 3.20
C TRP A 128 8.35 26.18 4.52
N GLU A 129 7.31 26.88 4.98
CA GLU A 129 7.28 27.61 6.26
C GLU A 129 6.28 27.03 7.29
N GLY A 130 5.64 25.90 6.95
CA GLY A 130 4.61 25.29 7.81
C GLY A 130 5.18 24.46 8.95
N VAL A 131 4.33 23.63 9.57
CA VAL A 131 4.75 22.71 10.64
C VAL A 131 5.91 21.80 10.19
N PRO A 132 6.85 21.44 11.08
CA PRO A 132 7.98 20.59 10.72
C PRO A 132 7.57 19.27 10.08
N LEU A 133 8.13 18.95 8.91
CA LEU A 133 7.89 17.71 8.18
C LEU A 133 8.85 16.61 8.65
N GLN A 134 8.64 16.09 9.86
CA GLN A 134 9.56 15.11 10.47
C GLN A 134 9.37 13.71 9.89
N HIS A 135 8.13 13.37 9.57
CA HIS A 135 7.75 12.04 9.12
C HIS A 135 6.85 12.08 7.89
N ILE A 136 6.76 10.93 7.23
CA ILE A 136 5.93 10.76 6.02
C ILE A 136 4.46 11.13 6.24
N TRP A 137 3.89 10.90 7.43
CA TRP A 137 2.51 11.29 7.72
C TRP A 137 2.35 12.82 7.81
N ASP A 138 3.36 13.56 8.27
CA ASP A 138 3.35 15.03 8.26
C ASP A 138 3.37 15.57 6.81
N MET A 139 4.08 14.84 5.95
CA MET A 139 4.24 15.15 4.54
C MET A 139 3.02 14.77 3.69
N LEU A 140 2.21 13.81 4.16
CA LEU A 140 0.98 13.35 3.51
C LEU A 140 -0.30 13.95 4.11
N SER A 141 -0.18 14.77 5.16
CA SER A 141 -1.30 15.47 5.80
C SER A 141 -2.21 16.13 4.76
N ALA A 142 -3.51 15.96 4.96
CA ALA A 142 -4.57 16.47 4.12
C ALA A 142 -5.79 16.88 4.96
N ASP A 143 -6.68 17.68 4.38
CA ASP A 143 -7.90 18.12 5.07
C ASP A 143 -8.91 16.97 5.22
N LEU A 144 -8.93 16.05 4.26
CA LEU A 144 -9.67 14.80 4.30
C LEU A 144 -8.72 13.67 3.84
N THR A 145 -8.65 12.59 4.60
CA THR A 145 -7.92 11.37 4.22
C THR A 145 -8.89 10.20 4.10
N ILE A 146 -8.99 9.65 2.90
CA ILE A 146 -9.82 8.49 2.59
C ILE A 146 -8.93 7.25 2.59
N VAL A 147 -9.26 6.32 3.48
CA VAL A 147 -8.64 5.00 3.55
C VAL A 147 -9.53 4.03 2.80
N ASN A 148 -9.02 3.49 1.69
CA ASN A 148 -9.77 2.64 0.77
C ASN A 148 -9.58 1.14 1.08
N ASP A 149 -9.86 0.77 2.33
CA ASP A 149 -9.77 -0.59 2.83
C ASP A 149 -11.00 -0.93 3.68
N LEU A 150 -11.23 -2.21 3.95
CA LEU A 150 -12.43 -2.68 4.64
C LEU A 150 -12.50 -2.11 6.07
N PRO A 151 -13.58 -1.39 6.45
CA PRO A 151 -13.70 -0.82 7.79
C PRO A 151 -13.53 -1.83 8.93
N ASP A 152 -14.04 -3.05 8.76
CA ASP A 152 -13.93 -4.17 9.70
C ASP A 152 -12.48 -4.46 10.14
N PHE A 153 -11.49 -4.18 9.29
CA PHE A 153 -10.08 -4.40 9.63
C PHE A 153 -9.53 -3.40 10.66
N TYR A 154 -10.31 -2.38 11.00
CA TYR A 154 -9.92 -1.25 11.84
C TYR A 154 -10.90 -0.97 12.98
N GLU A 155 -11.82 -1.89 13.32
CA GLU A 155 -12.79 -1.71 14.41
C GLU A 155 -12.14 -1.31 15.75
N ASP A 156 -10.96 -1.87 16.05
CA ASP A 156 -10.19 -1.58 17.26
C ASP A 156 -9.28 -0.34 17.16
N VAL A 157 -9.34 0.41 16.04
CA VAL A 157 -8.40 1.47 15.72
C VAL A 157 -9.09 2.82 15.80
N ARG A 158 -8.62 3.68 16.70
CA ARG A 158 -9.06 5.07 16.74
C ARG A 158 -8.45 5.82 15.55
N LEU A 159 -9.31 6.33 14.67
CA LEU A 159 -8.89 7.16 13.54
C LEU A 159 -8.68 8.62 13.98
N PRO A 160 -7.70 9.32 13.39
CA PRO A 160 -7.52 10.75 13.60
C PRO A 160 -8.67 11.57 13.00
N LEU A 161 -8.78 12.83 13.42
CA LEU A 161 -9.69 13.76 12.78
C LEU A 161 -9.37 13.89 11.28
N GLY A 162 -10.42 13.90 10.45
CA GLY A 162 -10.29 13.99 8.99
C GLY A 162 -9.99 12.67 8.28
N PHE A 163 -9.80 11.55 9.00
CA PHE A 163 -9.68 10.24 8.37
C PHE A 163 -11.06 9.58 8.21
N ARG A 164 -11.29 8.92 7.08
CA ARG A 164 -12.51 8.18 6.75
C ARG A 164 -12.16 6.83 6.14
N LEU A 165 -12.67 5.75 6.72
CA LEU A 165 -12.66 4.42 6.09
C LEU A 165 -13.85 4.33 5.17
N THR A 166 -13.61 4.04 3.90
CA THR A 166 -14.68 4.02 2.89
C THR A 166 -14.92 2.62 2.35
N GLY A 167 -13.91 1.76 2.34
CA GLY A 167 -13.96 0.45 1.70
C GLY A 167 -13.10 0.39 0.44
N PRO A 168 -12.99 -0.80 -0.17
CA PRO A 168 -12.20 -1.00 -1.38
C PRO A 168 -12.75 -0.18 -2.55
N LEU A 169 -11.85 0.33 -3.39
CA LEU A 169 -12.18 1.09 -4.60
C LEU A 169 -11.67 0.34 -5.82
N PHE A 170 -12.60 -0.08 -6.67
CA PHE A 170 -12.30 -0.74 -7.94
C PHE A 170 -12.53 0.24 -9.09
N ALA A 171 -11.61 0.24 -10.06
CA ALA A 171 -11.87 0.84 -11.36
C ALA A 171 -13.12 0.18 -11.94
N SER A 172 -14.00 0.96 -12.57
CA SER A 172 -15.11 0.36 -13.32
C SER A 172 -14.49 -0.46 -14.44
N ALA A 173 -14.87 -1.74 -14.56
CA ALA A 173 -14.51 -2.52 -15.74
C ALA A 173 -14.99 -1.75 -16.97
N ALA A 174 -14.09 -1.46 -17.91
CA ALA A 174 -14.54 -1.07 -19.23
C ALA A 174 -15.32 -2.28 -19.76
N GLY A 175 -16.55 -2.09 -20.24
CA GLY A 175 -17.50 -3.16 -20.55
C GLY A 175 -17.04 -4.18 -21.61
N ASP A 176 -15.87 -3.97 -22.21
CA ASP A 176 -15.33 -4.74 -23.34
C ASP A 176 -14.01 -5.47 -23.00
N GLU A 177 -13.67 -5.66 -21.72
CA GLU A 177 -12.47 -6.38 -21.32
C GLU A 177 -12.60 -7.90 -21.58
N GLU A 178 -11.90 -8.42 -22.58
CA GLU A 178 -11.86 -9.85 -22.90
C GLU A 178 -10.64 -10.57 -22.30
N ILE A 179 -10.83 -11.83 -21.90
CA ILE A 179 -9.74 -12.70 -21.44
C ILE A 179 -8.95 -13.20 -22.66
N GLU A 180 -7.62 -13.04 -22.63
CA GLU A 180 -6.73 -13.55 -23.67
C GLU A 180 -6.91 -15.06 -23.90
N LEU A 181 -6.92 -15.50 -25.16
CA LEU A 181 -7.19 -16.90 -25.53
C LEU A 181 -6.30 -17.91 -24.81
N GLY A 182 -5.02 -17.58 -24.59
CA GLY A 182 -4.11 -18.46 -23.86
C GLY A 182 -4.47 -18.62 -22.37
N ILE A 183 -4.98 -17.56 -21.75
CA ILE A 183 -5.52 -17.63 -20.38
C ILE A 183 -6.81 -18.45 -20.39
N ALA A 184 -7.72 -18.19 -21.33
CA ALA A 184 -8.99 -18.90 -21.44
C ALA A 184 -8.80 -20.42 -21.68
N ALA A 185 -7.75 -20.81 -22.41
CA ALA A 185 -7.41 -22.21 -22.64
C ALA A 185 -7.02 -22.93 -21.32
N LEU A 186 -6.27 -22.28 -20.44
CA LEU A 186 -5.82 -22.87 -19.18
C LEU A 186 -6.84 -22.73 -18.04
N PHE A 187 -7.62 -21.64 -18.03
CA PHE A 187 -8.55 -21.30 -16.95
C PHE A 187 -10.01 -21.55 -17.32
N GLY A 188 -10.27 -22.13 -18.49
CA GLY A 188 -11.61 -22.36 -19.00
C GLY A 188 -12.47 -23.25 -18.08
N PRO A 189 -13.80 -23.16 -18.17
CA PRO A 189 -14.74 -23.86 -17.27
C PRO A 189 -14.69 -25.40 -17.39
N ARG A 190 -14.09 -25.92 -18.47
CA ARG A 190 -13.88 -27.37 -18.67
C ARG A 190 -12.61 -27.88 -17.99
N GLU A 191 -11.67 -26.99 -17.66
CA GLU A 191 -10.42 -27.37 -17.02
C GLU A 191 -10.66 -27.79 -15.57
N ARG A 192 -10.20 -29.00 -15.22
CA ARG A 192 -10.35 -29.58 -13.87
C ARG A 192 -9.09 -29.44 -13.02
N ARG A 193 -7.96 -29.11 -13.64
CA ARG A 193 -6.72 -28.83 -12.92
C ARG A 193 -6.89 -27.56 -12.08
N PRO A 194 -6.28 -27.51 -10.89
CA PRO A 194 -6.21 -26.29 -10.10
C PRO A 194 -5.61 -25.13 -10.90
N LYS A 195 -6.19 -23.94 -10.79
CA LYS A 195 -5.84 -22.74 -11.54
C LYS A 195 -5.10 -21.76 -10.63
N VAL A 196 -3.85 -21.48 -10.99
CA VAL A 196 -2.97 -20.61 -10.18
C VAL A 196 -2.65 -19.35 -10.95
N LEU A 197 -3.14 -18.20 -10.47
CA LEU A 197 -2.78 -16.90 -11.02
C LEU A 197 -1.57 -16.34 -10.27
N CYS A 198 -0.47 -16.08 -10.96
CA CYS A 198 0.72 -15.45 -10.39
C CYS A 198 0.89 -14.03 -10.93
N THR A 199 0.83 -13.04 -10.04
CA THR A 199 1.04 -11.63 -10.39
C THR A 199 1.78 -10.88 -9.28
N MET A 200 2.89 -10.24 -9.68
CA MET A 200 3.85 -9.63 -8.76
C MET A 200 3.84 -8.09 -8.80
N GLY A 201 2.82 -7.49 -9.43
CA GLY A 201 2.71 -6.05 -9.61
C GLY A 201 3.94 -5.45 -10.29
N SER A 202 4.27 -4.18 -10.01
CA SER A 202 5.45 -3.50 -10.56
C SER A 202 6.62 -3.40 -9.59
N SER A 203 6.44 -3.83 -8.33
CA SER A 203 7.37 -3.52 -7.22
C SER A 203 8.20 -4.71 -6.74
N ALA A 204 7.90 -5.93 -7.20
CA ALA A 204 8.71 -7.09 -6.92
C ALA A 204 10.03 -7.07 -7.71
N LYS A 205 10.99 -7.88 -7.26
CA LYS A 205 12.31 -8.02 -7.90
C LYS A 205 12.36 -9.27 -8.80
N PRO A 206 13.22 -9.32 -9.83
CA PRO A 206 13.35 -10.47 -10.73
C PRO A 206 13.48 -11.81 -10.01
N GLU A 207 14.29 -11.88 -8.96
CA GLU A 207 14.53 -13.11 -8.19
C GLU A 207 13.28 -13.64 -7.49
N GLN A 208 12.35 -12.76 -7.11
CA GLN A 208 11.10 -13.15 -6.46
C GLN A 208 10.11 -13.72 -7.46
N LEU A 209 10.03 -13.13 -8.65
CA LEU A 209 9.23 -13.66 -9.76
C LEU A 209 9.78 -15.01 -10.20
N LEU A 210 11.10 -15.14 -10.39
CA LEU A 210 11.74 -16.39 -10.79
C LEU A 210 11.56 -17.50 -9.74
N ALA A 211 11.59 -17.17 -8.45
CA ALA A 211 11.29 -18.12 -7.39
C ALA A 211 9.83 -18.64 -7.47
N ALA A 212 8.87 -17.77 -7.81
CA ALA A 212 7.48 -18.17 -8.03
C ALA A 212 7.34 -19.02 -9.30
N VAL A 213 7.97 -18.62 -10.41
CA VAL A 213 7.99 -19.39 -11.66
C VAL A 213 8.50 -20.81 -11.41
N ALA A 214 9.64 -20.97 -10.74
CA ALA A 214 10.19 -22.29 -10.39
C ALA A 214 9.30 -23.10 -9.41
N ALA A 215 8.46 -22.43 -8.62
CA ALA A 215 7.47 -23.07 -7.77
C ALA A 215 6.27 -23.61 -8.56
N LEU A 216 5.91 -22.95 -9.66
CA LEU A 216 4.70 -23.22 -10.44
C LEU A 216 4.95 -24.12 -11.66
N THR A 217 6.20 -24.37 -12.04
CA THR A 217 6.55 -25.18 -13.23
C THR A 217 7.08 -26.59 -12.90
N GLY A 218 7.29 -26.90 -11.61
CA GLY A 218 8.00 -28.10 -11.17
C GLY A 218 7.24 -28.97 -10.16
N GLY A 219 7.66 -30.23 -10.02
CA GLY A 219 7.05 -31.17 -9.06
C GLY A 219 5.54 -31.31 -9.26
N VAL A 220 4.80 -31.31 -8.15
CA VAL A 220 3.31 -31.37 -8.13
C VAL A 220 2.63 -30.22 -8.88
N ALA A 221 3.35 -29.12 -9.16
CA ALA A 221 2.78 -27.98 -9.89
C ALA A 221 2.50 -28.29 -11.36
N ARG A 222 3.06 -29.39 -11.89
CA ARG A 222 2.76 -29.88 -13.24
C ARG A 222 1.30 -30.33 -13.41
N ASP A 223 0.61 -30.57 -12.30
CA ASP A 223 -0.81 -30.91 -12.27
C ASP A 223 -1.71 -29.66 -12.11
N TRP A 224 -1.13 -28.45 -12.10
CA TRP A 224 -1.86 -27.18 -12.02
C TRP A 224 -1.78 -26.45 -13.36
N ASN A 225 -2.82 -25.70 -13.71
CA ASN A 225 -2.77 -24.72 -14.79
C ASN A 225 -2.36 -23.37 -14.19
N SER A 226 -1.24 -22.82 -14.63
CA SER A 226 -0.68 -21.58 -14.09
C SER A 226 -0.69 -20.46 -15.13
N VAL A 227 -1.23 -19.30 -14.78
CA VAL A 227 -1.09 -18.06 -15.56
C VAL A 227 -0.14 -17.15 -14.80
N ILE A 228 0.99 -16.80 -15.42
CA ILE A 228 2.02 -15.97 -14.81
C ILE A 228 2.12 -14.66 -15.59
N VAL A 229 1.77 -13.57 -14.92
CA VAL A 229 1.96 -12.21 -15.44
C VAL A 229 3.43 -11.81 -15.20
N VAL A 230 4.11 -11.37 -16.25
CA VAL A 230 5.53 -11.01 -16.28
C VAL A 230 5.67 -9.53 -16.68
N PRO A 231 5.53 -8.58 -15.74
CA PRO A 231 5.62 -7.17 -16.07
C PRO A 231 7.03 -6.80 -16.57
N PRO A 232 7.15 -6.04 -17.67
CA PRO A 232 8.46 -5.64 -18.20
C PRO A 232 9.30 -4.82 -17.21
N ALA A 233 8.66 -4.12 -16.28
CA ALA A 233 9.31 -3.39 -15.19
C ALA A 233 10.04 -4.29 -14.17
N ILE A 234 9.69 -5.58 -14.12
CA ILE A 234 10.34 -6.57 -13.24
C ILE A 234 11.36 -7.37 -14.03
N CYS A 235 10.94 -8.00 -15.12
CA CYS A 235 11.78 -8.96 -15.84
C CYS A 235 11.35 -9.04 -17.32
N PRO A 236 12.29 -9.14 -18.27
CA PRO A 236 11.95 -9.42 -19.65
C PRO A 236 11.25 -10.79 -19.79
N LEU A 237 10.13 -10.83 -20.50
CA LEU A 237 9.33 -12.04 -20.72
C LEU A 237 10.18 -13.21 -21.25
N GLU A 238 11.11 -12.92 -22.16
CA GLU A 238 12.01 -13.91 -22.77
C GLU A 238 12.91 -14.62 -21.74
N LEU A 239 13.35 -13.92 -20.69
CA LEU A 239 14.14 -14.54 -19.63
C LEU A 239 13.33 -15.57 -18.85
N VAL A 240 12.05 -15.26 -18.59
CA VAL A 240 11.13 -16.18 -17.91
C VAL A 240 10.78 -17.37 -18.82
N ARG A 241 10.54 -17.13 -20.11
CA ARG A 241 10.29 -18.21 -21.10
C ARG A 241 11.40 -19.25 -21.10
N ARG A 242 12.66 -18.83 -21.08
CA ARG A 242 13.82 -19.76 -21.00
C ARG A 242 13.84 -20.61 -19.73
N HIS A 243 13.31 -20.11 -18.61
CA HIS A 243 13.22 -20.87 -17.37
C HIS A 243 12.04 -21.85 -17.37
N VAL A 244 10.96 -21.53 -18.07
CA VAL A 244 9.74 -22.35 -18.14
C VAL A 244 9.87 -23.46 -19.19
N GLY A 245 10.48 -23.17 -20.34
CA GLY A 245 10.49 -24.07 -21.50
C GLY A 245 9.09 -24.29 -22.08
N ASP A 246 8.85 -25.46 -22.66
CA ASP A 246 7.61 -25.82 -23.34
C ASP A 246 6.53 -26.38 -22.39
N ALA A 247 6.41 -25.81 -21.19
CA ALA A 247 5.45 -26.27 -20.19
C ALA A 247 4.01 -25.88 -20.57
N GLU A 248 3.27 -26.81 -21.20
CA GLU A 248 1.87 -26.58 -21.66
C GLU A 248 0.89 -26.16 -20.54
N HIS A 249 1.20 -26.51 -19.29
CA HIS A 249 0.41 -26.15 -18.11
C HIS A 249 0.70 -24.72 -17.58
N VAL A 250 1.55 -23.96 -18.27
CA VAL A 250 1.94 -22.60 -17.89
C VAL A 250 1.73 -21.64 -19.05
N TYR A 251 0.98 -20.57 -18.80
CA TYR A 251 0.84 -19.45 -19.72
C TYR A 251 1.56 -18.22 -19.18
N LEU A 252 2.46 -17.65 -19.99
CA LEU A 252 3.23 -16.45 -19.65
C LEU A 252 2.75 -15.26 -20.49
N THR A 253 2.44 -14.14 -19.84
CA THR A 253 2.05 -12.91 -20.54
C THR A 253 2.61 -11.67 -19.84
N ASP A 254 3.09 -10.70 -20.61
CA ASP A 254 3.46 -9.36 -20.14
C ASP A 254 2.39 -8.31 -20.52
N ARG A 255 1.28 -8.76 -21.11
CA ARG A 255 0.15 -7.93 -21.53
C ARG A 255 -0.74 -7.59 -20.35
N PHE A 256 -1.62 -6.62 -20.57
CA PHE A 256 -2.67 -6.31 -19.63
C PHE A 256 -3.57 -7.53 -19.44
N VAL A 257 -3.81 -7.90 -18.18
CA VAL A 257 -4.71 -8.98 -17.80
C VAL A 257 -5.88 -8.36 -17.04
N PRO A 258 -7.14 -8.59 -17.45
CA PRO A 258 -8.31 -8.10 -16.74
C PRO A 258 -8.42 -8.82 -15.39
N ALA A 259 -7.79 -8.23 -14.38
CA ALA A 259 -7.51 -8.91 -13.12
C ALA A 259 -8.77 -9.47 -12.43
N PRO A 260 -9.91 -8.76 -12.36
CA PRO A 260 -11.14 -9.32 -11.78
C PRO A 260 -11.61 -10.60 -12.50
N LEU A 261 -11.68 -10.57 -13.83
CA LEU A 261 -12.16 -11.70 -14.63
C LEU A 261 -11.28 -12.93 -14.48
N VAL A 262 -9.95 -12.74 -14.48
CA VAL A 262 -9.01 -13.87 -14.35
C VAL A 262 -8.90 -14.36 -12.89
N ASN A 263 -9.07 -13.48 -11.90
CA ASN A 263 -9.10 -13.89 -10.49
C ASN A 263 -10.33 -14.75 -10.17
N GLU A 264 -11.50 -14.43 -10.74
CA GLU A 264 -12.73 -15.20 -10.55
C GLU A 264 -12.61 -16.65 -11.07
N LEU A 265 -11.75 -16.87 -12.06
CA LEU A 265 -11.45 -18.20 -12.59
C LEU A 265 -10.32 -18.93 -11.82
N ALA A 266 -9.57 -18.23 -10.97
CA ALA A 266 -8.42 -18.80 -10.28
C ALA A 266 -8.82 -19.44 -8.95
N ASP A 267 -8.20 -20.56 -8.61
CA ASP A 267 -8.37 -21.23 -7.31
C ASP A 267 -7.44 -20.64 -6.24
N VAL A 268 -6.35 -20.00 -6.65
CA VAL A 268 -5.41 -19.31 -5.76
C VAL A 268 -4.58 -18.27 -6.51
N VAL A 269 -4.29 -17.16 -5.83
CA VAL A 269 -3.43 -16.08 -6.32
C VAL A 269 -2.10 -16.09 -5.61
N VAL A 270 -1.01 -16.06 -6.38
CA VAL A 270 0.36 -15.89 -5.90
C VAL A 270 0.79 -14.44 -6.12
N SER A 271 1.07 -13.69 -5.04
CA SER A 271 1.32 -12.24 -5.12
C SER A 271 2.37 -11.69 -4.15
N HIS A 272 2.92 -10.53 -4.50
CA HIS A 272 3.75 -9.68 -3.65
C HIS A 272 2.96 -8.78 -2.66
N GLY A 273 1.64 -8.93 -2.57
CA GLY A 273 0.82 -8.30 -1.51
C GLY A 273 0.39 -6.85 -1.76
N GLY A 274 0.60 -6.30 -2.95
CA GLY A 274 0.09 -4.97 -3.29
C GLY A 274 -1.44 -4.87 -3.15
N GLN A 275 -1.93 -3.77 -2.59
CA GLN A 275 -3.35 -3.64 -2.20
C GLN A 275 -4.32 -3.97 -3.33
N GLY A 276 -4.12 -3.41 -4.54
CA GLY A 276 -5.05 -3.63 -5.65
C GLY A 276 -5.20 -5.12 -6.01
N THR A 277 -4.09 -5.86 -6.05
CA THR A 277 -4.11 -7.31 -6.30
C THR A 277 -4.78 -8.07 -5.17
N VAL A 278 -4.45 -7.75 -3.92
CA VAL A 278 -5.04 -8.41 -2.74
C VAL A 278 -6.55 -8.15 -2.68
N GLN A 279 -6.99 -6.90 -2.84
CA GLN A 279 -8.41 -6.55 -2.84
C GLN A 279 -9.18 -7.19 -4.00
N THR A 280 -8.55 -7.34 -5.18
CA THR A 280 -9.16 -8.05 -6.33
C THR A 280 -9.35 -9.54 -6.03
N ALA A 281 -8.36 -10.20 -5.44
CA ALA A 281 -8.49 -11.59 -5.02
C ALA A 281 -9.58 -11.75 -3.96
N VAL A 282 -9.65 -10.83 -3.00
CA VAL A 282 -10.68 -10.85 -1.97
C VAL A 282 -12.08 -10.59 -2.55
N SER A 283 -12.24 -9.64 -3.47
CA SER A 283 -13.55 -9.34 -4.08
C SER A 283 -14.08 -10.43 -5.00
N THR A 284 -13.20 -11.31 -5.48
CA THR A 284 -13.54 -12.49 -6.29
C THR A 284 -13.63 -13.77 -5.45
N GLY A 285 -13.32 -13.71 -4.15
CA GLY A 285 -13.39 -14.86 -3.25
C GLY A 285 -12.23 -15.85 -3.44
N THR A 286 -11.11 -15.38 -3.99
CA THR A 286 -9.93 -16.19 -4.31
C THR A 286 -8.88 -16.12 -3.19
N PRO A 287 -8.44 -17.26 -2.63
CA PRO A 287 -7.38 -17.29 -1.63
C PRO A 287 -6.04 -16.72 -2.12
N VAL A 288 -5.22 -16.20 -1.21
CA VAL A 288 -3.93 -15.56 -1.54
C VAL A 288 -2.75 -16.27 -0.87
N VAL A 289 -1.72 -16.61 -1.64
CA VAL A 289 -0.39 -16.97 -1.15
C VAL A 289 0.57 -15.84 -1.54
N GLY A 290 1.29 -15.27 -0.58
CA GLY A 290 2.15 -14.14 -0.90
C GLY A 290 3.27 -13.84 0.07
N PHE A 291 4.03 -12.83 -0.27
CA PHE A 291 5.03 -12.18 0.58
C PHE A 291 4.87 -10.67 0.43
N GLY A 292 5.36 -9.87 1.38
CA GLY A 292 5.37 -8.41 1.24
C GLY A 292 6.79 -7.87 1.26
N VAL A 293 7.13 -7.01 0.31
CA VAL A 293 8.39 -6.24 0.32
C VAL A 293 8.26 -5.08 1.31
N GLN A 294 7.15 -4.36 1.22
CA GLN A 294 6.85 -3.21 2.06
C GLN A 294 5.94 -3.61 3.24
N THR A 295 5.97 -2.82 4.31
CA THR A 295 5.09 -3.02 5.48
C THR A 295 3.62 -3.04 5.09
N GLU A 296 3.22 -2.18 4.15
CA GLU A 296 1.85 -2.12 3.64
C GLU A 296 1.42 -3.44 2.99
N GLN A 297 2.27 -4.00 2.13
CA GLN A 297 2.03 -5.29 1.48
C GLN A 297 1.96 -6.45 2.48
N GLN A 298 2.79 -6.41 3.53
CA GLN A 298 2.73 -7.38 4.61
C GLN A 298 1.39 -7.29 5.37
N LEU A 299 0.92 -6.08 5.68
CA LEU A 299 -0.34 -5.86 6.38
C LEU A 299 -1.56 -6.30 5.56
N ASN A 300 -1.57 -6.02 4.26
CA ASN A 300 -2.62 -6.50 3.35
C ASN A 300 -2.73 -8.02 3.40
N LEU A 301 -1.60 -8.72 3.28
CA LEU A 301 -1.55 -10.18 3.35
C LEU A 301 -1.89 -10.69 4.74
N ASP A 302 -1.43 -10.04 5.82
CA ASP A 302 -1.73 -10.46 7.18
C ASP A 302 -3.23 -10.41 7.48
N ARG A 303 -3.97 -9.44 6.94
CA ARG A 303 -5.44 -9.38 7.06
C ARG A 303 -6.13 -10.55 6.38
N VAL A 304 -5.67 -10.92 5.18
CA VAL A 304 -6.17 -12.12 4.48
C VAL A 304 -5.86 -13.39 5.28
N VAL A 305 -4.67 -13.49 5.88
CA VAL A 305 -4.29 -14.61 6.77
C VAL A 305 -5.11 -14.60 8.05
N GLU A 306 -5.43 -13.45 8.64
CA GLU A 306 -6.32 -13.33 9.81
C GLU A 306 -7.74 -13.79 9.50
N ALA A 307 -8.25 -13.51 8.30
CA ALA A 307 -9.53 -14.02 7.82
C ALA A 307 -9.50 -15.53 7.52
N GLY A 308 -8.32 -16.16 7.48
CA GLY A 308 -8.15 -17.57 7.11
C GLY A 308 -8.19 -17.81 5.59
N ALA A 309 -8.13 -16.76 4.79
CA ALA A 309 -8.26 -16.78 3.33
C ALA A 309 -6.91 -16.78 2.60
N GLY A 310 -5.79 -17.05 3.30
CA GLY A 310 -4.49 -17.04 2.66
C GLY A 310 -3.31 -17.42 3.55
N ILE A 311 -2.12 -17.42 2.93
CA ILE A 311 -0.83 -17.71 3.55
C ILE A 311 0.17 -16.62 3.18
N ARG A 312 0.72 -15.94 4.18
CA ARG A 312 1.89 -15.07 4.02
C ARG A 312 3.17 -15.84 4.35
N LEU A 313 4.11 -15.85 3.42
CA LEU A 313 5.47 -16.31 3.60
C LEU A 313 6.36 -15.09 3.92
N PRO A 314 7.24 -15.16 4.95
CA PRO A 314 8.28 -14.16 5.12
C PRO A 314 9.17 -14.08 3.87
N ILE A 315 9.60 -12.89 3.48
CA ILE A 315 10.36 -12.64 2.24
C ILE A 315 11.61 -13.51 2.10
N HIS A 316 12.35 -13.75 3.18
CA HIS A 316 13.54 -14.61 3.19
C HIS A 316 13.22 -16.12 3.03
N ARG A 317 11.94 -16.50 3.17
CA ARG A 317 11.41 -17.84 2.90
C ARG A 317 10.66 -17.92 1.57
N TRP A 318 10.62 -16.85 0.78
CA TRP A 318 10.07 -16.85 -0.57
C TRP A 318 10.96 -17.66 -1.52
N LYS A 319 10.89 -18.98 -1.38
CA LYS A 319 11.71 -19.96 -2.10
C LYS A 319 10.79 -20.97 -2.79
N PRO A 320 11.19 -21.54 -3.93
CA PRO A 320 10.31 -22.38 -4.75
C PRO A 320 9.59 -23.49 -3.97
N ALA A 321 10.32 -24.22 -3.10
CA ALA A 321 9.73 -25.29 -2.30
C ALA A 321 8.72 -24.79 -1.25
N ALA A 322 8.92 -23.61 -0.67
CA ALA A 322 7.99 -23.04 0.32
C ALA A 322 6.72 -22.50 -0.36
N ILE A 323 6.88 -21.83 -1.51
CA ILE A 323 5.78 -21.32 -2.33
C ILE A 323 4.91 -22.51 -2.77
N ARG A 324 5.51 -23.54 -3.37
CA ARG A 324 4.80 -24.75 -3.84
C ARG A 324 4.01 -25.44 -2.73
N ARG A 325 4.59 -25.57 -1.53
CA ARG A 325 3.88 -26.14 -0.38
C ARG A 325 2.70 -25.27 0.07
N ALA A 326 2.87 -23.95 0.09
CA ALA A 326 1.80 -23.03 0.48
C ALA A 326 0.64 -23.05 -0.51
N VAL A 327 0.95 -23.00 -1.82
CA VAL A 327 -0.04 -23.11 -2.91
C VAL A 327 -0.77 -24.45 -2.81
N ASN A 328 -0.04 -25.58 -2.72
CA ASN A 328 -0.66 -26.89 -2.58
C ASN A 328 -1.58 -26.97 -1.37
N LYS A 329 -1.14 -26.46 -0.20
CA LYS A 329 -1.95 -26.43 1.01
C LYS A 329 -3.27 -25.68 0.80
N VAL A 330 -3.23 -24.50 0.20
CA VAL A 330 -4.43 -23.71 -0.10
C VAL A 330 -5.36 -24.46 -1.07
N LEU A 331 -4.81 -25.11 -2.09
CA LEU A 331 -5.58 -25.88 -3.06
C LEU A 331 -6.22 -27.15 -2.47
N THR A 332 -5.61 -27.75 -1.44
CA THR A 332 -6.07 -29.03 -0.86
C THR A 332 -6.92 -28.89 0.39
N GLU A 333 -6.92 -27.72 1.04
CA GLU A 333 -7.68 -27.47 2.27
C GLU A 333 -8.89 -26.55 1.98
N PRO A 334 -10.12 -27.10 1.89
CA PRO A 334 -11.32 -26.34 1.49
C PRO A 334 -11.61 -25.11 2.35
N ALA A 335 -11.15 -25.12 3.61
CA ALA A 335 -11.32 -24.02 4.53
C ALA A 335 -10.78 -22.68 3.98
N TYR A 336 -9.74 -22.67 3.13
CA TYR A 336 -9.23 -21.42 2.55
C TYR A 336 -10.23 -20.79 1.59
N GLU A 337 -10.84 -21.58 0.72
CA GLU A 337 -11.87 -21.14 -0.22
C GLU A 337 -13.12 -20.66 0.52
N GLU A 338 -13.60 -21.43 1.51
CA GLU A 338 -14.74 -21.06 2.34
C GLU A 338 -14.54 -19.71 3.04
N ARG A 339 -13.34 -19.49 3.58
CA ARG A 339 -12.95 -18.24 4.25
C ARG A 339 -12.77 -17.09 3.26
N ALA A 340 -12.23 -17.34 2.08
CA ALA A 340 -12.11 -16.34 1.03
C ALA A 340 -13.50 -15.87 0.55
N ARG A 341 -14.46 -16.79 0.35
CA ARG A 341 -15.86 -16.46 0.06
C ARG A 341 -16.57 -15.71 1.19
N LEU A 342 -16.25 -16.01 2.45
CA LEU A 342 -16.78 -15.24 3.58
C LEU A 342 -16.24 -13.80 3.56
N LEU A 343 -14.95 -13.63 3.30
CA LEU A 343 -14.33 -12.31 3.21
C LEU A 343 -14.85 -11.52 2.00
N GLN A 344 -15.07 -12.18 0.87
CA GLN A 344 -15.74 -11.62 -0.30
C GLN A 344 -17.10 -11.02 0.04
N ARG A 345 -17.95 -11.75 0.79
CA ARG A 345 -19.27 -11.25 1.21
C ARG A 345 -19.17 -9.98 2.06
N ARG A 346 -18.14 -9.87 2.90
CA ARG A 346 -17.90 -8.63 3.68
C ARG A 346 -17.49 -7.48 2.78
N PHE A 347 -16.61 -7.73 1.81
CA PHE A 347 -16.23 -6.73 0.80
C PHE A 347 -17.44 -6.25 -0.02
N ALA A 348 -18.29 -7.18 -0.47
CA ALA A 348 -19.49 -6.87 -1.25
C ALA A 348 -20.56 -6.09 -0.44
N ALA A 349 -20.54 -6.19 0.89
CA ALA A 349 -21.44 -5.43 1.76
C ALA A 349 -21.06 -3.95 1.90
N VAL A 350 -19.89 -3.54 1.39
CA VAL A 350 -19.38 -2.17 1.48
C VAL A 350 -19.27 -1.56 0.09
N ASP A 351 -20.11 -0.57 -0.20
CA ASP A 351 -19.96 0.25 -1.41
C ASP A 351 -18.94 1.37 -1.18
N GLY A 352 -17.66 1.03 -1.38
CA GLY A 352 -16.56 1.97 -1.19
C GLY A 352 -16.63 3.19 -2.09
N ARG A 353 -17.14 3.05 -3.30
CA ARG A 353 -17.28 4.16 -4.26
C ARG A 353 -18.30 5.18 -3.76
N THR A 354 -19.49 4.72 -3.39
CA THR A 354 -20.54 5.59 -2.86
C THR A 354 -20.14 6.18 -1.51
N ALA A 355 -19.50 5.40 -0.64
CA ALA A 355 -18.99 5.88 0.64
C ALA A 355 -17.95 7.00 0.46
N ALA A 356 -16.95 6.80 -0.41
CA ALA A 356 -15.95 7.82 -0.71
C ALA A 356 -16.57 9.08 -1.32
N GLY A 357 -17.47 8.93 -2.31
CA GLY A 357 -18.18 10.07 -2.90
C GLY A 357 -18.96 10.87 -1.87
N ARG A 358 -19.65 10.20 -0.95
CA ARG A 358 -20.41 10.84 0.14
C ARG A 358 -19.50 11.59 1.12
N GLU A 359 -18.40 10.99 1.56
CA GLU A 359 -17.47 11.67 2.49
C GLU A 359 -16.82 12.90 1.84
N ILE A 360 -16.46 12.81 0.56
CA ILE A 360 -15.95 13.95 -0.22
C ILE A 360 -17.02 15.03 -0.32
N TRP A 361 -18.25 14.65 -0.69
CA TRP A 361 -19.36 15.59 -0.84
C TRP A 361 -19.66 16.32 0.47
N HIS A 362 -19.80 15.59 1.58
CA HIS A 362 -20.02 16.18 2.90
C HIS A 362 -18.90 17.15 3.27
N TRP A 363 -17.63 16.79 3.05
CA TRP A 363 -16.50 17.67 3.32
C TRP A 363 -16.43 18.89 2.40
N LEU A 364 -16.96 18.80 1.17
CA LEU A 364 -17.03 19.94 0.24
C LEU A 364 -18.10 20.95 0.63
N VAL A 365 -19.27 20.49 1.10
CA VAL A 365 -20.43 21.34 1.40
C VAL A 365 -20.50 21.84 2.84
N ASP A 366 -19.64 21.35 3.73
CA ASP A 366 -19.57 21.77 5.14
C ASP A 366 -19.16 23.26 5.26
N GLU A 367 -20.09 24.12 5.66
CA GLU A 367 -19.93 25.59 5.73
C GLU A 367 -18.94 26.03 6.82
N ASP A 368 -18.78 25.24 7.89
CA ASP A 368 -17.85 25.50 9.00
C ASP A 368 -16.37 25.32 8.58
N ARG A 369 -16.14 24.77 7.38
CA ARG A 369 -14.82 24.65 6.76
C ARG A 369 -14.18 26.01 6.50
N THR A 370 -14.98 27.01 6.18
CA THR A 370 -14.52 28.36 5.83
C THR A 370 -14.00 29.14 7.06
N ALA A 371 -14.58 28.89 8.24
CA ALA A 371 -14.16 29.46 9.51
C ALA A 371 -12.87 28.81 10.06
N SER A 372 -12.75 27.48 9.94
CA SER A 372 -11.57 26.72 10.36
C SER A 372 -10.30 27.01 9.54
N ARG A 373 -10.45 27.48 8.28
CA ARG A 373 -9.34 27.91 7.41
C ARG A 373 -8.52 29.05 8.02
N HIS A 374 -9.19 30.05 8.59
CA HIS A 374 -8.54 31.22 9.19
C HIS A 374 -7.72 30.84 10.44
N VAL A 375 -8.23 29.90 11.24
CA VAL A 375 -7.54 29.42 12.46
C VAL A 375 -6.34 28.53 12.13
N ARG A 376 -6.44 27.63 11.14
CA ARG A 376 -5.32 26.76 10.72
C ARG A 376 -4.21 27.53 10.00
N GLN A 377 -4.53 28.51 9.16
CA GLN A 377 -3.53 29.42 8.58
C GLN A 377 -2.85 30.30 9.64
N ALA A 378 -3.60 30.79 10.64
CA ALA A 378 -3.02 31.54 11.75
C ALA A 378 -2.11 30.68 12.65
N MET A 379 -2.44 29.41 12.86
CA MET A 379 -1.58 28.45 13.58
C MET A 379 -0.32 28.08 12.80
N HIS A 380 -0.39 27.99 11.46
CA HIS A 380 0.79 27.78 10.61
C HIS A 380 1.69 29.02 10.54
N LYS A 381 1.14 30.23 10.58
CA LYS A 381 1.93 31.50 10.58
C LYS A 381 2.39 31.93 11.97
N GLY A 382 1.72 31.50 13.04
CA GLY A 382 1.88 32.00 14.42
C GLY A 382 2.97 31.34 15.26
N ALA A 383 3.62 30.27 14.80
CA ALA A 383 4.73 29.63 15.54
C ALA A 383 6.07 30.41 15.44
N GLY A 384 6.05 31.59 14.79
CA GLY A 384 7.23 32.33 14.39
C GLY A 384 7.52 33.64 15.12
N THR A 385 6.81 34.07 16.18
CA THR A 385 7.21 35.31 16.90
C THR A 385 6.72 35.34 18.35
N SER A 386 7.60 35.02 19.31
CA SER A 386 7.86 35.83 20.52
C SER A 386 8.83 35.10 21.47
N LYS A 387 10.14 35.32 21.32
CA LYS A 387 11.03 35.31 22.48
C LYS A 387 10.99 36.72 23.08
N PRO A 388 10.72 36.92 24.37
CA PRO A 388 10.94 38.21 24.99
C PRO A 388 12.45 38.49 24.97
N LYS A 389 12.86 39.58 24.32
CA LYS A 389 14.18 40.18 24.55
C LYS A 389 14.15 40.80 25.94
N GLY A 390 14.79 40.15 26.90
CA GLY A 390 15.19 40.74 28.18
C GLY A 390 16.70 40.67 28.30
N SER A 391 17.39 41.74 27.93
CA SER A 391 18.82 41.92 28.18
C SER A 391 19.07 42.15 29.67
N LEU A 392 20.08 41.47 30.22
CA LEU A 392 20.67 41.75 31.52
C LEU A 392 21.13 43.22 31.63
N GLY A 393 20.91 43.81 32.79
CA GLY A 393 21.59 45.00 33.28
C GLY A 393 21.50 45.05 34.80
N ALA A 394 22.60 44.69 35.47
CA ALA A 394 22.75 44.72 36.92
C ALA A 394 22.90 46.17 37.42
N VAL A 395 22.26 46.51 38.55
CA VAL A 395 22.69 47.58 39.46
C VAL A 395 22.34 47.17 40.90
N LEU A 396 23.35 47.28 41.75
CA LEU A 396 23.36 47.12 43.21
C LEU A 396 22.59 48.26 43.90
N ASP A 397 21.91 47.97 45.02
CA ASP A 397 22.02 48.69 46.31
C ASP A 397 20.75 48.54 47.17
N GLY A 398 20.97 48.39 48.48
CA GLY A 398 20.15 49.07 49.49
C GLY A 398 19.21 48.22 50.35
N THR A 399 19.71 47.93 51.56
CA THR A 399 19.02 47.64 52.85
C THR A 399 18.27 46.33 53.04
#